data_AF-A0AAP5Z1Z9-F1
#
_entry.id   AF-A0AAP5Z1Z9-F1
#
_cell.length_a   1.000
_cell.length_b   1.000
_cell.length_c   1.000
_cell.angle_alpha   90.00
_cell.angle_beta   90.00
_cell.angle_gamma   90.00
#
_symmetry.space_group_name_H-M   'P 1'
#
loop_
_entity.id
_entity.type
_entity.pdbx_description
1 polymer ?
#
loop_
_entity_poly.entity_id
_entity_poly.type
_entity_poly.pdbx_seq_one_letter_code
_entity_poly.pdbx_strand_id
1 'polypeptide(L)'
;MTGDDLRRIYFPLIISALLSACSSGPEPSEQVEVTVPTNQLLSNNPDLFQFYNEWHGTPYRLGGTQKSGIDCSAFVQRAFVAAYQLALP
;
A
#
# COMPACT_ATOMS: atom_id res chain seq x y z
N MET A 1 27.50 -6.72 44.39
CA MET A 1 26.66 -6.40 43.21
C MET A 1 25.66 -5.35 43.65
N THR A 2 25.77 -4.12 43.15
CA THR A 2 25.05 -2.97 43.73
C THR A 2 23.65 -2.83 43.13
N GLY A 3 22.72 -2.21 43.87
CA GLY A 3 21.33 -2.03 43.41
C GLY A 3 21.20 -1.25 42.10
N ASP A 4 22.18 -0.39 41.79
CA ASP A 4 22.24 0.35 40.53
C ASP A 4 22.64 -0.51 39.34
N ASP A 5 23.47 -1.54 39.53
CA ASP A 5 23.80 -2.51 38.48
C ASP A 5 22.56 -3.33 38.09
N LEU A 6 21.77 -3.70 39.09
CA LEU A 6 20.52 -4.44 38.89
C LEU A 6 19.52 -3.62 38.07
N ARG A 7 19.34 -2.33 38.43
CA ARG A 7 18.45 -1.42 37.70
C ARG A 7 18.91 -1.19 36.27
N ARG A 8 20.22 -1.07 36.02
CA ARG A 8 20.78 -0.89 34.67
C ARG A 8 20.58 -2.11 33.77
N ILE A 9 20.55 -3.31 34.33
CA ILE A 9 20.35 -4.56 33.58
C ILE A 9 18.85 -4.82 33.33
N TYR A 10 17.98 -4.62 34.33
CA TYR A 10 16.55 -4.89 34.17
C TYR A 10 15.80 -3.82 33.38
N PHE A 11 16.25 -2.57 33.39
CA PHE A 11 15.60 -1.48 32.66
C PHE A 11 15.51 -1.73 31.13
N PRO A 12 16.59 -2.08 30.41
CA PRO A 12 16.50 -2.41 28.98
C PRO A 12 15.74 -3.71 28.71
N LEU A 13 15.84 -4.71 29.60
CA LEU A 13 15.12 -5.99 29.49
C LEU A 13 13.59 -5.84 29.62
N ILE A 14 13.14 -4.93 30.49
CA ILE A 14 11.70 -4.63 30.63
C ILE A 14 11.20 -3.84 29.43
N ILE A 15 12.00 -2.90 28.91
CA ILE A 15 11.64 -2.10 27.72
C ILE A 15 11.52 -2.99 26.47
N SER A 16 12.44 -3.93 26.26
CA SER A 16 12.37 -4.86 25.13
C SER A 16 11.18 -5.81 25.22
N ALA A 17 10.83 -6.29 26.42
CA ALA A 17 9.66 -7.13 26.65
C ALA A 17 8.32 -6.38 26.45
N LEU A 18 8.30 -5.07 26.67
CA LEU A 18 7.12 -4.22 26.41
C LEU A 18 6.99 -3.83 24.93
N LEU A 19 8.09 -3.76 24.18
CA LEU A 19 8.11 -3.44 22.74
C LEU A 19 7.73 -4.63 21.85
N SER A 20 7.63 -5.85 22.39
CA SER A 20 7.11 -7.03 21.69
C SER A 20 5.58 -7.15 21.78
N ALA A 21 4.86 -6.04 21.64
CA ALA A 21 3.40 -6.04 21.55
C ALA A 21 2.96 -6.07 20.07
N CYS A 22 2.83 -7.28 19.54
CA CYS A 22 2.00 -7.72 18.40
C CYS A 22 2.25 -7.12 17.00
N SER A 23 2.79 -7.94 16.10
CA SER A 23 2.49 -7.90 14.65
C SER A 23 1.77 -9.19 14.26
N SER A 24 0.53 -9.38 14.73
CA SER A 24 -0.34 -10.43 14.19
C SER A 24 -1.15 -9.81 13.04
N GLY A 25 -0.65 -9.99 11.82
CA GLY A 25 -1.43 -9.75 10.62
C GLY A 25 -2.34 -10.94 10.35
N PRO A 26 -3.50 -10.75 9.70
CA PRO A 26 -4.28 -11.87 9.20
C PRO A 26 -3.40 -12.73 8.28
N GLU A 27 -3.43 -14.05 8.45
CA GLU A 27 -2.89 -14.99 7.45
C GLU A 27 -3.47 -14.57 6.09
N PRO A 28 -2.64 -14.44 5.04
CA PRO A 28 -3.16 -14.34 3.69
C PRO A 28 -3.94 -15.63 3.42
N SER A 29 -5.27 -15.54 3.61
CA SER A 29 -6.22 -16.47 3.00
C SER A 29 -5.74 -16.68 1.57
N GLU A 30 -5.65 -17.96 1.20
CA GLU A 30 -5.34 -18.46 -0.13
C GLU A 30 -5.79 -17.48 -1.20
N GLN A 31 -4.92 -17.27 -2.20
CA GLN A 31 -5.20 -16.45 -3.36
C GLN A 31 -6.64 -16.70 -3.81
N VAL A 32 -7.53 -15.76 -3.46
CA VAL A 32 -8.81 -15.67 -4.10
C VAL A 32 -8.43 -15.26 -5.51
N GLU A 33 -8.28 -16.24 -6.39
CA GLU A 33 -8.42 -16.06 -7.81
C GLU A 33 -9.83 -15.49 -7.96
N VAL A 34 -9.89 -14.16 -7.94
CA VAL A 34 -11.09 -13.40 -8.21
C VAL A 34 -11.39 -13.71 -9.67
N THR A 35 -12.08 -14.81 -9.93
CA THR A 35 -12.72 -15.11 -11.22
C THR A 35 -13.91 -14.17 -11.36
N VAL A 36 -13.69 -12.86 -11.23
CA VAL A 36 -14.66 -11.88 -11.69
C VAL A 36 -14.55 -11.90 -13.21
N PRO A 37 -15.64 -12.26 -13.91
CA PRO A 37 -15.69 -12.15 -15.35
C PRO A 37 -15.24 -10.74 -15.77
N THR A 38 -14.21 -10.61 -16.61
CA THR A 38 -13.59 -9.32 -16.95
C THR A 38 -14.61 -8.32 -17.50
N ASN A 39 -15.63 -8.82 -18.19
CA ASN A 39 -16.79 -8.09 -18.67
C ASN A 39 -17.62 -7.43 -17.55
N GLN A 40 -17.70 -8.01 -16.34
CA GLN A 40 -18.33 -7.35 -15.19
C GLN A 40 -17.48 -6.20 -14.63
N LEU A 41 -16.15 -6.33 -14.59
CA LEU A 41 -15.27 -5.22 -14.19
C LEU A 41 -15.31 -4.07 -15.20
N LEU A 42 -15.28 -4.38 -16.51
CA LEU A 42 -15.41 -3.39 -17.58
C LEU A 42 -16.73 -2.64 -17.50
N SER A 43 -17.85 -3.34 -17.24
CA SER A 43 -19.17 -2.72 -17.22
C SER A 43 -19.38 -1.76 -16.06
N ASN A 44 -18.71 -1.99 -14.92
CA ASN A 44 -18.98 -1.22 -13.71
C ASN A 44 -18.12 0.03 -13.58
N ASN A 45 -16.96 0.11 -14.23
CA ASN A 45 -16.05 1.27 -14.17
C ASN A 45 -15.30 1.48 -15.50
N PRO A 46 -16.00 1.84 -16.58
CA PRO A 46 -15.39 1.97 -17.91
C PRO A 46 -14.26 3.01 -17.95
N ASP A 47 -14.40 4.14 -17.24
CA ASP A 47 -13.40 5.21 -17.24
C ASP A 47 -12.10 4.82 -16.53
N LEU A 48 -12.20 4.10 -15.40
CA LEU A 48 -11.02 3.55 -14.72
C LEU A 48 -10.30 2.52 -15.59
N PHE A 49 -11.07 1.68 -16.30
CA PHE A 49 -10.48 0.69 -17.19
C PHE A 49 -9.80 1.34 -18.40
N GLN A 50 -10.40 2.39 -18.97
CA GLN A 50 -9.78 3.19 -20.02
C GLN A 50 -8.49 3.85 -19.52
N PHE A 51 -8.51 4.46 -18.33
CA PHE A 51 -7.32 5.02 -17.72
C PHE A 51 -6.23 3.96 -17.53
N TYR A 52 -6.57 2.80 -16.99
CA TYR A 52 -5.64 1.68 -16.84
C TYR A 52 -5.01 1.30 -18.18
N ASN A 53 -5.81 1.08 -19.23
CA ASN A 53 -5.28 0.68 -20.54
C ASN A 53 -4.30 1.70 -21.13
N GLU A 54 -4.55 2.99 -20.89
CA GLU A 54 -3.67 4.05 -21.35
C GLU A 54 -2.33 4.06 -20.60
N TRP A 55 -2.33 3.74 -19.30
CA TRP A 55 -1.15 3.83 -18.43
C TRP A 55 -0.44 2.50 -18.19
N HIS A 56 -1.05 1.38 -18.58
CA HIS A 56 -0.48 0.05 -18.48
C HIS A 56 0.90 -0.02 -19.16
N GLY A 57 1.89 -0.56 -18.45
CA GLY A 57 3.28 -0.64 -18.92
C GLY A 57 4.12 0.62 -18.68
N THR A 58 3.57 1.69 -18.11
CA THR A 58 4.36 2.85 -17.67
C THR A 58 5.35 2.41 -16.58
N PRO A 59 6.66 2.68 -16.72
CA PRO A 59 7.63 2.30 -15.70
C PRO A 59 7.35 3.00 -14.36
N TYR A 60 7.65 2.32 -13.25
CA TYR A 60 7.63 2.96 -11.94
C TYR A 60 8.80 3.95 -11.81
N ARG A 61 8.54 5.13 -11.26
CA ARG A 61 9.57 6.11 -10.86
C ARG A 61 9.09 6.85 -9.64
N LEU A 62 9.82 6.78 -8.54
CA LEU A 62 9.50 7.54 -7.31
C LEU A 62 9.44 9.05 -7.61
N GLY A 63 8.34 9.71 -7.21
CA GLY A 63 8.07 11.12 -7.53
C GLY A 63 7.68 11.36 -9.00
N GLY A 64 7.54 10.30 -9.80
CA GLY A 64 7.23 10.37 -11.21
C GLY A 64 5.76 10.71 -11.44
N THR A 65 5.50 11.55 -12.43
CA THR A 65 4.14 11.99 -12.78
C THR A 65 3.85 11.86 -14.28
N GLN A 66 4.69 11.17 -15.05
CA GLN A 66 4.64 11.17 -16.53
C GLN A 66 4.67 9.75 -17.10
N LYS A 67 4.41 9.59 -18.41
CA LYS A 67 4.48 8.29 -19.10
C LYS A 67 5.89 7.69 -19.20
N SER A 68 6.94 8.48 -18.91
CA SER A 68 8.33 7.99 -18.80
C SER A 68 8.67 7.45 -17.40
N GLY A 69 7.72 7.53 -16.46
CA GLY A 69 7.90 7.14 -15.07
C GLY A 69 6.83 7.75 -14.17
N ILE A 70 6.06 6.90 -13.49
CA ILE A 70 5.01 7.32 -12.54
C ILE A 70 5.15 6.61 -11.20
N ASP A 71 4.83 7.29 -10.10
CA ASP A 71 4.71 6.64 -8.78
C ASP A 71 3.27 6.24 -8.44
N CYS A 72 3.11 5.58 -7.29
CA CYS A 72 1.80 5.09 -6.84
C CYS A 72 0.82 6.22 -6.56
N SER A 73 1.23 7.26 -5.84
CA SER A 73 0.40 8.42 -5.50
C SER A 73 -0.08 9.15 -6.74
N ALA A 74 0.82 9.48 -7.66
CA ALA A 74 0.52 10.20 -8.89
C ALA A 74 -0.38 9.37 -9.82
N PHE A 75 -0.20 8.04 -9.87
CA PHE A 75 -1.08 7.16 -10.64
C PHE A 75 -2.52 7.22 -10.11
N VAL A 76 -2.70 7.10 -8.79
CA VAL A 76 -4.03 7.15 -8.15
C VAL A 76 -4.66 8.54 -8.32
N GLN A 77 -3.90 9.62 -8.09
CA GLN A 77 -4.39 10.99 -8.30
C GLN A 77 -4.90 11.18 -9.74
N ARG A 78 -4.12 10.76 -10.74
CA ARG A 78 -4.51 10.85 -12.15
C ARG A 78 -5.73 9.99 -12.49
N ALA A 79 -5.82 8.78 -11.94
CA ALA A 79 -6.96 7.89 -12.15
C ALA A 79 -8.27 8.52 -11.63
N PHE A 80 -8.24 9.10 -10.44
CA PHE A 80 -9.41 9.73 -9.83
C PHE A 80 -9.84 11.02 -10.54
N VAL A 81 -8.89 11.81 -11.02
CA VAL A 81 -9.20 12.96 -11.87
C VAL A 81 -9.85 12.49 -13.19
N ALA A 82 -9.31 11.46 -13.83
CA ALA A 82 -9.81 10.96 -15.11
C ALA A 82 -11.21 10.32 -14.99
N ALA A 83 -11.42 9.46 -14.00
CA ALA A 83 -12.67 8.70 -13.87
C ALA A 83 -13.77 9.46 -13.11
N TYR A 84 -13.41 10.32 -12.17
CA TYR A 84 -14.36 10.92 -11.23
C TYR A 84 -14.27 12.43 -11.11
N GLN A 85 -13.35 13.09 -11.83
CA GLN A 85 -13.09 14.54 -11.73
C GLN A 85 -12.76 14.97 -10.29
N LEU A 86 -12.22 14.05 -9.49
CA LEU A 86 -11.84 14.30 -8.10
C LEU A 86 -10.33 14.49 -7.99
N ALA A 87 -9.92 15.65 -7.48
CA ALA A 87 -8.53 15.92 -7.16
C ALA A 87 -8.17 15.32 -5.79
N LEU A 88 -7.23 14.38 -5.79
CA LEU A 88 -6.67 13.81 -4.57
C LEU A 88 -5.37 14.55 -4.18
N PRO A 89 -5.02 14.61 -2.88
CA PRO A 89 -3.75 15.15 -2.41
C PRO A 89 -2.53 14.40 -2.94
#